data_AF-A0A2J6N1M5-F1
#
_entry.id   AF-A0A2J6N1M5-F1
#
_cell.length_a   1.000
_cell.length_b   1.000
_cell.length_c   1.000
_cell.angle_alpha   90.00
_cell.angle_beta   90.00
_cell.angle_gamma   90.00
#
_symmetry.space_group_name_H-M   'P 1'
#
loop_
_entity.id
_entity.type
_entity.pdbx_description
1 polymer ?
#
loop_
_entity_poly.entity_id
_entity_poly.type
_entity_poly.pdbx_seq_one_letter_code
_entity_poly.pdbx_strand_id
1 'polypeptide(L)'
;MEEETLEHVHSVIRVFKWIVLPASLIYVFALFYFFNENALGSMLWGILIFFYSNFLPDLPFIYRRKKDEEATEDLSWYKKYVLLLFAPLLIWILFSGIHLSWKTQETFHDFKSLTVYGIFLLALGFFAFVKFPITIGNMLEVASLPLYGVAGYLTHLKVDKIW
;
A
#
# COMPACT_ATOMS: atom_id res chain seq x y z
N MET A 1 3.50 12.87 17.33
CA MET A 1 4.39 11.95 16.58
C MET A 1 4.44 10.58 17.23
N GLU A 2 4.91 10.41 18.48
CA GLU A 2 4.89 9.08 19.14
C GLU A 2 3.46 8.57 19.41
N GLU A 3 2.59 9.40 19.99
CA GLU A 3 1.19 9.01 20.26
C GLU A 3 0.42 8.67 18.97
N GLU A 4 0.56 9.49 17.93
CA GLU A 4 -0.01 9.27 16.59
C GLU A 4 0.48 7.94 15.98
N THR A 5 1.81 7.71 15.96
CA THR A 5 2.37 6.45 15.45
C THR A 5 1.84 5.25 16.24
N LEU A 6 1.69 5.36 17.56
CA LEU A 6 1.11 4.31 18.40
C LEU A 6 -0.36 4.05 18.07
N GLU A 7 -1.15 5.08 17.75
CA GLU A 7 -2.54 4.93 17.29
C GLU A 7 -2.61 4.18 15.96
N HIS A 8 -1.78 4.54 14.96
CA HIS A 8 -1.72 3.82 13.69
C HIS A 8 -1.31 2.36 13.89
N VAL A 9 -0.30 2.09 14.71
CA VAL A 9 0.16 0.73 15.00
C VAL A 9 -0.91 -0.07 15.76
N HIS A 10 -1.56 0.52 16.76
CA HIS A 10 -2.62 -0.16 17.50
C HIS A 10 -3.81 -0.48 16.60
N SER A 11 -4.22 0.46 15.75
CA SER A 11 -5.29 0.27 14.77
C SER A 11 -4.94 -0.83 13.77
N VAL A 12 -3.74 -0.80 13.18
CA VAL A 12 -3.31 -1.81 12.19
C VAL A 12 -3.24 -3.20 12.80
N ILE A 13 -2.74 -3.35 14.03
CA ILE A 13 -2.69 -4.63 14.74
C ILE A 13 -4.10 -5.14 15.02
N ARG A 14 -5.01 -4.26 15.44
CA ARG A 14 -6.40 -4.62 15.72
C ARG A 14 -7.11 -5.10 14.45
N VAL A 15 -7.02 -4.35 13.36
CA VAL A 15 -7.63 -4.71 12.07
C VAL A 15 -7.00 -5.99 11.53
N PHE A 16 -5.67 -6.12 11.62
CA PHE A 16 -4.98 -7.32 11.20
C PHE A 16 -5.49 -8.57 11.93
N LYS A 17 -5.50 -8.55 13.26
CA LYS A 17 -5.87 -9.70 14.09
C LYS A 17 -7.32 -10.13 13.88
N TRP A 18 -8.23 -9.18 13.79
CA TRP A 18 -9.66 -9.46 13.83
C TRP A 18 -10.34 -9.52 12.46
N ILE A 19 -9.73 -8.97 11.42
CA ILE A 19 -10.34 -8.89 10.09
C ILE A 19 -9.43 -9.52 9.05
N VAL A 20 -8.21 -8.99 8.88
CA VAL A 20 -7.33 -9.38 7.76
C VAL A 20 -6.90 -10.83 7.90
N LEU A 21 -6.35 -11.23 9.06
CA LEU A 21 -5.85 -12.59 9.27
C LEU A 21 -6.96 -13.66 9.13
N PRO A 22 -8.15 -13.52 9.74
CA PRO A 22 -9.25 -14.45 9.49
C PRO A 22 -9.67 -14.50 8.02
N ALA A 23 -9.81 -13.34 7.36
CA ALA A 23 -10.17 -13.27 5.95
C ALA A 23 -9.11 -13.91 5.04
N SER A 24 -7.82 -13.75 5.36
CA SER A 24 -6.69 -14.38 4.67
C SER A 24 -6.77 -15.89 4.74
N LEU A 25 -7.05 -16.46 5.92
CA LEU A 25 -7.19 -17.91 6.07
C LEU A 25 -8.38 -18.42 5.27
N ILE A 26 -9.54 -17.76 5.37
CA ILE A 26 -10.74 -18.11 4.58
C ILE A 26 -10.43 -18.06 3.09
N TYR A 27 -9.74 -17.02 2.62
CA TYR A 27 -9.33 -16.86 1.23
C TYR A 27 -8.48 -18.04 0.73
N VAL A 28 -7.43 -18.42 1.48
CA VAL A 28 -6.56 -19.56 1.11
C VAL A 28 -7.35 -20.87 1.09
N PHE A 29 -8.15 -21.14 2.14
CA PHE A 29 -8.94 -22.37 2.19
C PHE A 29 -9.99 -22.44 1.08
N ALA A 30 -10.66 -21.32 0.77
CA ALA A 30 -11.65 -21.26 -0.29
C ALA A 30 -11.01 -21.51 -1.67
N LEU A 31 -9.87 -20.87 -1.96
CA LEU A 31 -9.17 -21.10 -3.22
C LEU A 31 -8.66 -22.52 -3.37
N PHE A 32 -8.13 -23.10 -2.30
CA PHE A 32 -7.69 -24.49 -2.30
C PHE A 32 -8.87 -25.45 -2.50
N TYR A 33 -9.97 -25.27 -1.77
CA TYR A 33 -11.11 -26.18 -1.81
C TYR A 33 -11.91 -26.12 -3.11
N PHE A 34 -12.21 -24.91 -3.61
CA PHE A 34 -13.08 -24.73 -4.78
C PHE A 34 -12.32 -24.75 -6.11
N PHE A 35 -11.05 -24.35 -6.13
CA PHE A 35 -10.28 -24.17 -7.37
C PHE A 35 -9.00 -25.00 -7.41
N ASN A 36 -8.65 -25.72 -6.33
CA ASN A 36 -7.39 -26.47 -6.22
C ASN A 36 -6.14 -25.59 -6.46
N GLU A 37 -6.24 -24.30 -6.12
CA GLU A 37 -5.17 -23.33 -6.28
C GLU A 37 -4.47 -23.04 -4.94
N ASN A 38 -3.14 -22.99 -4.97
CA ASN A 38 -2.35 -22.67 -3.79
C ASN A 38 -2.08 -21.16 -3.70
N ALA A 39 -2.97 -20.45 -3.00
CA ALA A 39 -2.92 -19.02 -2.82
C ALA A 39 -2.06 -18.54 -1.62
N LEU A 40 -1.23 -19.41 -1.02
CA LEU A 40 -0.38 -19.00 0.10
C LEU A 40 0.60 -17.89 -0.28
N GLY A 41 1.18 -17.97 -1.49
CA GLY A 41 2.11 -16.95 -1.98
C GLY A 41 1.46 -15.58 -2.10
N SER A 42 0.30 -15.51 -2.75
CA SER A 42 -0.47 -14.26 -2.91
C SER A 42 -0.98 -13.72 -1.58
N MET A 43 -1.38 -14.59 -0.64
CA MET A 43 -1.73 -14.22 0.73
C MET A 43 -0.55 -13.57 1.48
N LEU A 44 0.64 -14.18 1.47
CA LEU A 44 1.81 -13.67 2.18
C LEU A 44 2.24 -12.30 1.63
N TRP A 45 2.29 -12.16 0.30
CA TRP A 45 2.53 -10.88 -0.35
C TRP A 45 1.46 -9.84 -0.01
N GLY A 46 0.19 -10.26 -0.01
CA GLY A 46 -0.94 -9.44 0.41
C GLY A 46 -0.77 -8.90 1.82
N ILE A 47 -0.42 -9.75 2.79
CA ILE A 47 -0.19 -9.31 4.18
C ILE A 47 0.95 -8.29 4.28
N LEU A 48 2.05 -8.51 3.57
CA LEU A 48 3.15 -7.53 3.52
C LEU A 48 2.68 -6.19 2.95
N ILE A 49 1.92 -6.22 1.86
CA ILE A 49 1.34 -5.03 1.23
C ILE A 49 0.34 -4.34 2.15
N PHE A 50 -0.46 -5.08 2.93
CA PHE A 50 -1.39 -4.51 3.90
C PHE A 50 -0.65 -3.63 4.92
N PHE A 51 0.39 -4.16 5.57
CA PHE A 51 1.17 -3.39 6.54
C PHE A 51 1.86 -2.20 5.87
N TYR A 52 2.48 -2.42 4.72
CA TYR A 52 3.14 -1.36 3.96
C TYR A 52 2.18 -0.22 3.59
N SER A 53 0.98 -0.57 3.09
CA SER A 53 -0.02 0.40 2.64
C SER A 53 -0.60 1.22 3.80
N ASN A 54 -0.55 0.71 5.02
CA ASN A 54 -0.95 1.45 6.21
C ASN A 54 0.04 2.56 6.57
N PHE A 55 1.30 2.52 6.12
CA PHE A 55 2.29 3.59 6.38
C PHE A 55 2.61 4.41 5.13
N LEU A 56 2.08 4.00 3.98
CA LEU A 56 2.31 4.66 2.71
C LEU A 56 1.84 6.14 2.70
N PRO A 57 0.70 6.51 3.30
CA PRO A 57 0.25 7.90 3.27
C PRO A 57 1.20 8.89 3.96
N ASP A 58 1.97 8.42 4.96
CA ASP A 58 2.92 9.21 5.76
C ASP A 58 4.30 9.31 5.12
N LEU A 59 4.61 8.43 4.17
CA LEU A 59 5.92 8.31 3.54
C LEU A 59 6.45 9.61 2.90
N PRO A 60 5.60 10.52 2.35
CA PRO A 60 6.02 11.85 1.92
C PRO A 60 6.69 12.70 3.00
N PHE A 61 6.54 12.38 4.29
CA PHE A 61 7.18 13.11 5.38
C PHE A 61 8.71 13.22 5.19
N ILE A 62 9.34 12.19 4.62
CA ILE A 62 10.79 12.18 4.33
C ILE A 62 11.18 13.27 3.30
N TYR A 63 10.27 13.56 2.38
CA TYR A 63 10.45 14.56 1.30
C TYR A 63 9.69 15.87 1.59
N ARG A 64 9.16 16.02 2.80
CA ARG A 64 8.32 17.16 3.18
C ARG A 64 9.19 18.37 3.49
N ARG A 65 8.82 19.51 2.91
CA ARG A 65 9.48 20.80 3.14
C ARG A 65 9.12 21.36 4.53
N LYS A 66 10.08 21.97 5.23
CA LYS A 66 9.77 22.88 6.35
C LYS A 66 9.15 24.17 5.79
N LYS A 67 8.11 24.68 6.47
CA LYS A 67 7.22 25.74 6.00
C LYS A 67 7.93 27.09 5.71
N ASP A 68 9.17 27.26 6.17
CA ASP A 68 9.90 28.54 6.18
C ASP A 68 10.93 28.71 5.04
N GLU A 69 11.13 27.72 4.16
CA GLU A 69 12.03 27.89 3.01
C GLU A 69 11.26 28.49 1.81
N GLU A 70 11.73 29.60 1.27
CA GLU A 70 11.10 30.35 0.17
C GLU A 70 11.05 29.57 -1.17
N ALA A 71 9.87 29.59 -1.80
CA ALA A 71 9.66 29.56 -3.27
C ALA A 71 10.56 28.66 -4.16
N THR A 72 10.53 27.34 -3.95
CA THR A 72 10.85 26.39 -5.04
C THR A 72 9.56 25.76 -5.52
N GLU A 73 9.42 25.63 -6.84
CA GLU A 73 8.24 25.07 -7.51
C GLU A 73 7.82 23.72 -6.90
N ASP A 74 6.52 23.53 -6.73
CA ASP A 74 5.94 22.27 -6.26
C ASP A 74 6.28 21.13 -7.22
N LEU A 75 6.36 19.91 -6.69
CA LEU A 75 6.74 18.75 -7.48
C LEU A 75 5.72 18.54 -8.61
N SER A 76 6.20 18.30 -9.83
CA SER A 76 5.32 17.93 -10.94
C SER A 76 4.47 16.71 -10.58
N TRP A 77 3.19 16.70 -10.97
CA TRP A 77 2.19 15.69 -10.59
C TRP A 77 2.66 14.24 -10.79
N TYR A 78 3.40 13.94 -11.87
CA TYR A 78 3.88 12.57 -12.14
C TYR A 78 4.93 12.12 -11.13
N LYS A 79 5.83 13.01 -10.68
CA LYS A 79 6.83 12.69 -9.65
C LYS A 79 6.17 12.42 -8.28
N LYS A 80 5.02 13.05 -8.01
CA LYS A 80 4.23 12.78 -6.81
C LYS A 80 3.70 11.34 -6.83
N TYR A 81 3.15 10.90 -7.95
CA TYR A 81 2.74 9.50 -8.07
C TYR A 81 3.93 8.53 -8.11
N VAL A 82 5.10 8.93 -8.61
CA VAL A 82 6.31 8.11 -8.47
C VAL A 82 6.69 7.92 -6.99
N LEU A 83 6.57 8.98 -6.17
CA LEU A 83 6.76 8.88 -4.73
C LEU A 83 5.80 7.89 -4.09
N LEU A 84 4.52 7.91 -4.47
CA LEU A 84 3.51 6.98 -3.95
C LEU A 84 3.77 5.54 -4.41
N LEU A 85 3.95 5.31 -5.71
CA LEU A 85 3.96 3.97 -6.30
C LEU A 85 5.30 3.24 -6.15
N PHE A 86 6.41 3.99 -6.06
CA PHE A 86 7.77 3.45 -5.99
C PHE A 86 8.49 3.83 -4.71
N ALA A 87 7.74 4.22 -3.67
CA ALA A 87 8.26 4.53 -2.35
C ALA A 87 9.32 3.54 -1.82
N PRO A 88 9.20 2.20 -1.95
CA PRO A 88 10.22 1.29 -1.44
C PRO A 88 11.55 1.44 -2.17
N LEU A 89 11.52 1.64 -3.49
CA LEU A 89 12.72 1.90 -4.29
C LEU A 89 13.35 3.24 -3.93
N LEU A 90 12.54 4.27 -3.70
CA LEU A 90 13.02 5.60 -3.33
C LEU A 90 13.64 5.62 -1.92
N ILE A 91 13.05 4.88 -0.98
CA ILE A 91 13.63 4.64 0.35
C ILE A 91 14.97 3.90 0.21
N TRP A 92 15.03 2.86 -0.62
CA TRP A 92 16.28 2.14 -0.88
C TRP A 92 17.38 3.04 -1.47
N ILE A 93 17.03 3.86 -2.46
CA ILE A 93 17.92 4.86 -3.08
C ILE A 93 18.45 5.84 -2.03
N LEU A 94 17.58 6.31 -1.13
CA LEU A 94 17.95 7.19 -0.02
C LEU A 94 18.96 6.50 0.92
N PHE A 95 18.70 5.26 1.33
CA PHE A 95 19.65 4.48 2.15
C PHE A 95 20.95 4.13 1.43
N SER A 96 20.96 4.16 0.09
CA SER A 96 22.16 4.01 -0.74
C SER A 96 22.98 5.31 -0.83
N GLY A 97 22.57 6.38 -0.14
CA GLY A 97 23.28 7.67 -0.12
C GLY A 97 22.92 8.62 -1.27
N ILE A 98 21.97 8.25 -2.13
CA ILE A 98 21.51 9.10 -3.24
C ILE A 98 20.35 9.95 -2.74
N HIS A 99 20.61 11.24 -2.54
CA HIS A 99 19.57 12.20 -2.14
C HIS A 99 18.89 12.81 -3.35
N LEU A 100 17.62 12.45 -3.58
CA LEU A 100 16.76 13.14 -4.54
C LEU A 100 16.35 14.50 -3.97
N SER A 101 16.58 15.58 -4.70
CA SER A 101 16.21 16.95 -4.30
C SER A 101 14.70 17.23 -4.42
N TRP A 102 13.87 16.19 -4.27
CA TRP A 102 12.42 16.28 -4.41
C TRP A 102 11.81 16.82 -3.13
N LYS A 103 10.98 17.85 -3.24
CA LYS A 103 10.23 18.45 -2.13
C LYS A 103 8.76 18.50 -2.53
N THR A 104 7.86 18.04 -1.67
CA THR A 104 6.40 18.08 -1.90
C THR A 104 5.67 18.65 -0.69
N GLN A 105 4.58 19.37 -0.93
CA GLN A 105 3.63 19.77 0.11
C GLN A 105 2.42 18.84 0.21
N GLU A 106 2.20 17.98 -0.79
CA GLU A 106 1.06 17.06 -0.80
C GLU A 106 1.24 15.92 0.21
N THR A 107 0.13 15.56 0.83
CA THR A 107 -0.04 14.34 1.63
C THR A 107 -0.89 13.37 0.83
N PHE A 108 -0.57 12.06 0.86
CA PHE A 108 -1.39 11.04 0.19
C PHE A 108 -2.60 10.64 1.06
N HIS A 109 -3.18 11.58 1.78
CA HIS A 109 -4.24 11.32 2.76
C HIS A 109 -5.61 11.50 2.11
N ASP A 110 -5.85 10.79 1.00
CA ASP A 110 -7.03 11.01 0.16
C ASP A 110 -7.40 9.78 -0.68
N PHE A 111 -8.67 9.74 -1.11
CA PHE A 111 -9.22 8.64 -1.91
C PHE A 111 -8.71 8.59 -3.37
N LYS A 112 -8.23 9.71 -3.92
CA LYS A 112 -7.67 9.75 -5.28
C LYS A 112 -6.33 9.03 -5.29
N SER A 113 -5.46 9.30 -4.32
CA SER A 113 -4.20 8.60 -4.11
C SER A 113 -4.42 7.11 -3.85
N LEU A 114 -5.40 6.75 -3.01
CA LEU A 114 -5.84 5.36 -2.81
C LEU A 114 -6.25 4.68 -4.12
N THR A 115 -7.05 5.36 -4.96
CA THR A 115 -7.53 4.79 -6.22
C THR A 115 -6.38 4.53 -7.19
N VAL A 116 -5.47 5.50 -7.36
CA VAL A 116 -4.29 5.34 -8.21
C VAL A 116 -3.40 4.19 -7.72
N TYR A 117 -3.19 4.11 -6.40
CA TYR A 117 -2.44 3.04 -5.78
C TYR A 117 -3.11 1.66 -5.97
N GLY A 118 -4.44 1.57 -5.81
CA GLY A 118 -5.19 0.34 -6.04
C GLY A 118 -5.08 -0.17 -7.49
N ILE A 119 -5.16 0.73 -8.48
CA ILE A 119 -4.96 0.38 -9.90
C ILE A 119 -3.53 -0.12 -10.14
N PHE A 120 -2.54 0.53 -9.53
CA PHE A 120 -1.15 0.09 -9.62
C PHE A 120 -0.94 -1.30 -9.02
N LEU A 121 -1.51 -1.57 -7.84
CA LEU A 121 -1.45 -2.89 -7.21
C LEU A 121 -2.15 -3.96 -8.03
N LEU A 122 -3.25 -3.63 -8.72
CA LEU A 122 -3.91 -4.55 -9.64
C LEU A 122 -3.00 -4.91 -10.82
N ALA A 123 -2.30 -3.92 -11.40
CA ALA A 123 -1.32 -4.17 -12.45
C ALA A 123 -0.17 -5.05 -11.95
N LEU A 124 0.37 -4.77 -10.75
CA LEU A 124 1.39 -5.61 -10.12
C LEU A 124 0.89 -7.03 -9.85
N GLY A 125 -0.34 -7.17 -9.35
CA GLY A 125 -0.96 -8.47 -9.09
C GLY A 125 -1.09 -9.28 -10.38
N PHE A 126 -1.46 -8.62 -11.48
CA PHE A 126 -1.52 -9.24 -12.79
C PHE A 126 -0.15 -9.76 -13.22
N PHE A 127 0.90 -8.93 -13.16
CA PHE A 127 2.25 -9.38 -13.53
C PHE A 127 2.82 -10.46 -12.62
N ALA A 128 2.50 -10.43 -11.32
CA ALA A 128 3.05 -11.36 -10.35
C ALA A 128 2.36 -12.73 -10.36
N PHE A 129 1.05 -12.78 -10.61
CA PHE A 129 0.26 -13.99 -10.37
C PHE A 129 -0.49 -14.53 -11.58
N VAL A 130 -0.57 -13.81 -12.71
CA VAL A 130 -1.30 -14.32 -13.88
C VAL A 130 -0.74 -15.66 -14.36
N LYS A 131 -1.63 -16.62 -14.62
CA LYS A 131 -1.31 -17.94 -15.17
C LYS A 131 -2.23 -18.19 -16.37
N PHE A 132 -1.69 -18.83 -17.41
CA PHE A 132 -2.46 -19.21 -18.59
C PHE A 132 -2.70 -20.74 -18.62
N PRO A 133 -3.92 -21.21 -18.92
CA PRO A 133 -5.13 -20.43 -19.19
C PRO A 133 -5.66 -19.73 -17.91
N ILE A 134 -6.28 -18.56 -18.09
CA ILE A 134 -6.81 -17.78 -16.96
C ILE A 134 -8.03 -18.48 -16.37
N THR A 135 -7.97 -18.77 -15.07
CA THR A 135 -9.06 -19.35 -14.26
C THR A 135 -9.63 -18.30 -13.30
N ILE A 136 -10.79 -18.59 -12.71
CA ILE A 136 -11.39 -17.74 -11.67
C ILE A 136 -10.47 -17.67 -10.44
N GLY A 137 -9.88 -18.80 -10.03
CA GLY A 137 -8.91 -18.83 -8.93
C GLY A 137 -7.71 -17.91 -9.20
N ASN A 138 -7.18 -17.97 -10.43
CA ASN A 138 -6.08 -17.10 -10.85
C ASN A 138 -6.44 -15.61 -10.80
N MET A 139 -7.65 -15.24 -11.23
CA MET A 139 -8.13 -13.85 -11.12
C MET A 139 -8.24 -13.39 -9.66
N LEU A 140 -8.65 -14.28 -8.74
CA LEU A 140 -8.70 -13.98 -7.31
C LEU A 140 -7.30 -13.82 -6.71
N GLU A 141 -6.30 -14.61 -7.15
CA GLU A 141 -4.89 -14.40 -6.79
C GLU A 141 -4.40 -13.02 -7.24
N VAL A 142 -4.70 -12.63 -8.47
CA VAL A 142 -4.35 -11.31 -9.03
C VAL A 142 -5.02 -10.17 -8.24
N ALA A 143 -6.30 -10.32 -7.92
CA ALA A 143 -7.08 -9.33 -7.18
C ALA A 143 -6.68 -9.23 -5.69
N SER A 144 -5.92 -10.17 -5.17
CA SER A 144 -5.55 -10.18 -3.75
C SER A 144 -4.72 -8.95 -3.38
N LEU A 145 -3.68 -8.58 -4.15
CA LEU A 145 -2.82 -7.44 -3.83
C LEU A 145 -3.59 -6.11 -3.67
N PRO A 146 -4.44 -5.67 -4.63
CA PRO A 146 -5.19 -4.44 -4.44
C PRO A 146 -6.15 -4.52 -3.25
N LEU A 147 -6.75 -5.69 -2.96
CA LEU A 147 -7.62 -5.83 -1.79
C LEU A 147 -6.88 -5.61 -0.47
N TYR A 148 -5.72 -6.25 -0.30
CA TYR A 148 -4.90 -6.05 0.91
C TYR A 148 -4.35 -4.63 1.01
N GLY A 149 -3.87 -4.07 -0.10
CA GLY A 149 -3.32 -2.72 -0.10
C GLY A 149 -4.37 -1.65 0.20
N VAL A 150 -5.55 -1.76 -0.42
CA VAL A 150 -6.68 -0.88 -0.12
C VAL A 150 -7.12 -1.03 1.33
N ALA A 151 -7.18 -2.24 1.87
CA ALA A 151 -7.53 -2.44 3.27
C ALA A 151 -6.53 -1.79 4.24
N GLY A 152 -5.22 -1.88 3.95
CA GLY A 152 -4.17 -1.24 4.74
C GLY A 152 -4.28 0.28 4.68
N TYR A 153 -4.44 0.83 3.49
CA TYR A 153 -4.57 2.27 3.27
C TYR A 153 -5.85 2.84 3.92
N LEU A 154 -6.98 2.14 3.80
CA LEU A 154 -8.23 2.55 4.47
C LEU A 154 -8.12 2.49 5.99
N THR A 155 -7.32 1.56 6.52
CA THR A 155 -7.04 1.50 7.97
C THR A 155 -6.30 2.75 8.43
N HIS A 156 -5.34 3.23 7.63
CA HIS A 156 -4.66 4.51 7.87
C HIS A 156 -5.63 5.69 7.84
N LEU A 157 -6.39 5.85 6.74
CA LEU A 157 -7.32 6.98 6.57
C LEU A 157 -8.40 7.06 7.66
N LYS A 158 -8.79 5.91 8.21
CA LYS A 158 -9.74 5.83 9.32
C LYS A 158 -9.14 6.38 10.63
N VAL A 159 -7.86 6.12 10.89
CA VAL A 159 -7.16 6.68 12.07
C VAL A 159 -7.10 8.20 11.95
N ASP A 160 -6.83 8.71 10.75
CA ASP A 160 -6.78 10.14 10.45
C ASP A 160 -8.15 10.84 10.41
N LYS A 161 -9.25 10.08 10.57
CA LYS A 161 -10.64 10.60 10.51
C LYS A 161 -10.97 11.29 9.19
N ILE A 162 -10.34 10.86 8.09
CA ILE A 162 -10.66 11.31 6.74
C ILE A 162 -11.98 10.67 6.26
N TRP A 163 -12.35 9.55 6.88
CA TRP A 163 -13.60 8.83 6.70
C TRP A 163 -14.06 8.17 8.00
#